data_AF-A0A7T5R8E9-F1
#
_entry.id   AF-A0A7T5R8E9-F1
#
_cell.length_a   1.000
_cell.length_b   1.000
_cell.length_c   1.000
_cell.angle_alpha   90.00
_cell.angle_beta   90.00
_cell.angle_gamma   90.00
#
_symmetry.space_group_name_H-M   'P 1'
#
loop_
_entity.id
_entity.type
_entity.pdbx_description
1 polymer ?
#
loop_
_entity_poly.entity_id
_entity_poly.type
_entity_poly.pdbx_seq_one_letter_code
_entity_poly.pdbx_strand_id
1 'polypeptide(L)'
;MSSRWALVLFAIAVLLPTPASAADGLDFGMDVASIDEQVEAGAKPDYALWWVGPWIEEFGWGGTDDALAKARDAGVIPVIQFFYWGDDISPECLENGCYSPIHGVNKSMDGWDQLARELADHLNAQMGSRPVVIVLETEFNKESVATYEPLDSYMEEKAQFFRSSYNPSEIVMGLGNWGREDWKTWDRAAAASDSIGLQALRGSTRDSPDAYTGLPDDLLDGARKARDTFGKPVFVSDIALSSYPETPYARHQANVLDALFSDSPALEGAGVEALIYRSWTDAPDADIANYYGEGERHFGLVRADGSAKPALAIWLAGVTAERSSPQQAAPPEEQTVPEEPRHEQRSSPPPGLSALPSGELSEGPMVWETVPQSGSGGSYTNVGIQHNATENSIQKQAASASAAQFAMVGGLLSLLIAAVAFGWSFLVPGRKRPSDPLMEMLTYYARLHKPHGRDRIAHALIARDGYHPEIVHEALDEVFGPAPQRRPDN
;
A
#
# COMPACT_ATOMS: atom_id res chain seq x y z
N MET A 1 -44.81 41.77 43.58
CA MET A 1 -43.90 42.60 42.76
C MET A 1 -42.47 42.36 43.22
N SER A 2 -41.76 41.40 42.64
CA SER A 2 -40.32 41.23 42.84
C SER A 2 -39.70 40.70 41.56
N SER A 3 -39.08 41.59 40.80
CA SER A 3 -38.40 41.28 39.54
C SER A 3 -37.00 40.76 39.83
N ARG A 4 -36.73 39.50 39.49
CA ARG A 4 -35.38 38.93 39.44
C ARG A 4 -34.82 39.16 38.04
N TRP A 5 -33.83 40.04 37.94
CA TRP A 5 -33.00 40.20 36.75
C TRP A 5 -31.92 39.11 36.78
N ALA A 6 -31.99 38.16 35.85
CA ALA A 6 -30.91 37.23 35.58
C ALA A 6 -29.97 37.87 34.55
N LEU A 7 -28.74 38.17 34.97
CA LEU A 7 -27.67 38.62 34.09
C LEU A 7 -27.14 37.40 33.34
N VAL A 8 -27.44 37.28 32.05
CA VAL A 8 -26.84 36.29 31.16
C VAL A 8 -25.56 36.91 30.60
N LEU A 9 -24.40 36.51 31.14
CA LEU A 9 -23.09 36.82 30.59
C LEU A 9 -22.83 35.89 29.40
N PHE A 10 -23.08 36.40 28.19
CA PHE A 10 -22.58 35.80 26.96
C PHE A 10 -21.06 36.03 26.89
N ALA A 11 -20.28 35.01 27.22
CA ALA A 11 -18.87 34.98 26.86
C ALA A 11 -18.77 34.73 25.36
N ILE A 12 -18.60 35.80 24.58
CA ILE A 12 -18.22 35.70 23.17
C ILE A 12 -16.77 35.24 23.14
N ALA A 13 -16.55 33.93 23.00
CA ALA A 13 -15.25 33.39 22.65
C ALA A 13 -14.95 33.83 21.21
N VAL A 14 -14.18 34.90 21.06
CA VAL A 14 -13.59 35.25 19.77
C VAL A 14 -12.56 34.17 19.47
N LEU A 15 -12.93 33.22 18.60
CA LEU A 15 -12.00 32.29 17.96
C LEU A 15 -11.06 33.14 17.10
N LEU A 16 -9.97 33.60 17.69
CA LEU A 16 -8.88 34.18 16.93
C LEU A 16 -8.28 33.05 16.08
N PRO A 17 -8.08 33.25 14.77
CA PRO A 17 -7.42 32.26 13.94
C PRO A 17 -6.04 31.97 14.55
N THR A 18 -5.79 30.72 14.90
CA THR A 18 -4.45 30.27 15.26
C THR A 18 -3.52 30.59 14.09
N PRO A 19 -2.35 31.22 14.34
CA PRO A 19 -1.38 31.41 13.28
C PRO A 19 -1.06 30.03 12.70
N ALA A 20 -1.21 29.89 11.38
CA ALA A 20 -0.76 28.68 10.70
C ALA A 20 0.72 28.49 11.05
N SER A 21 1.08 27.33 11.61
CA SER A 21 2.49 26.96 11.76
C SER A 21 3.17 27.14 10.40
N ALA A 22 4.35 27.75 10.40
CA ALA A 22 5.17 27.77 9.19
C ALA A 22 5.35 26.32 8.74
N ALA A 23 4.96 26.02 7.50
CA ALA A 23 5.08 24.67 6.96
C ALA A 23 6.56 24.27 6.96
N ASP A 24 6.86 23.10 7.55
CA ASP A 24 8.21 22.55 7.71
C ASP A 24 8.81 22.00 6.39
N GLY A 25 8.28 22.45 5.24
CA GLY A 25 8.50 21.90 3.91
C GLY A 25 7.65 20.65 3.66
N LEU A 26 7.67 20.16 2.42
CA LEU A 26 7.12 18.85 2.07
C LEU A 26 8.06 17.71 2.47
N ASP A 27 7.48 16.66 3.02
CA ASP A 27 8.14 15.37 3.21
C ASP A 27 7.96 14.46 1.99
N PHE A 28 8.91 13.54 1.79
CA PHE A 28 8.95 12.69 0.59
C PHE A 28 9.12 11.22 0.90
N GLY A 29 8.51 10.36 0.07
CA GLY A 29 8.71 8.92 0.18
C GLY A 29 8.48 8.17 -1.12
N MET A 30 8.86 6.89 -1.10
CA MET A 30 8.51 5.90 -2.10
C MET A 30 8.28 4.53 -1.47
N ASP A 31 8.10 3.48 -2.25
CA ASP A 31 8.04 2.10 -1.75
C ASP A 31 9.24 1.73 -0.86
N VAL A 32 8.98 0.88 0.12
CA VAL A 32 9.97 0.41 1.11
C VAL A 32 11.15 -0.35 0.47
N ALA A 33 10.95 -1.00 -0.67
CA ALA A 33 12.02 -1.73 -1.33
C ALA A 33 13.11 -0.76 -1.80
N SER A 34 12.73 0.47 -2.12
CA SER A 34 13.56 1.53 -2.72
C SER A 34 14.29 2.43 -1.73
N ILE A 35 14.25 2.14 -0.42
CA ILE A 35 14.94 2.98 0.59
C ILE A 35 16.45 3.08 0.28
N ASP A 36 17.11 1.97 -0.02
CA ASP A 36 18.56 1.94 -0.20
C ASP A 36 18.97 2.72 -1.44
N GLU A 37 18.26 2.54 -2.56
CA GLU A 37 18.48 3.25 -3.81
C GLU A 37 18.27 4.76 -3.65
N GLN A 38 17.23 5.17 -2.92
CA GLN A 38 16.99 6.59 -2.63
C GLN A 38 18.08 7.20 -1.74
N VAL A 39 18.56 6.46 -0.74
CA VAL A 39 19.66 6.91 0.12
C VAL A 39 20.96 7.02 -0.68
N GLU A 40 21.29 6.03 -1.50
CA GLU A 40 22.47 6.02 -2.37
C GLU A 40 22.43 7.19 -3.37
N ALA A 41 21.26 7.51 -3.91
CA ALA A 41 21.05 8.64 -4.81
C ALA A 41 20.99 10.00 -4.11
N GLY A 42 21.08 10.04 -2.78
CA GLY A 42 21.09 11.28 -1.98
C GLY A 42 19.71 11.88 -1.69
N ALA A 43 18.62 11.22 -2.08
CA ALA A 43 17.26 11.68 -1.80
C ALA A 43 16.89 11.55 -0.31
N LYS A 44 17.33 10.46 0.36
CA LYS A 44 17.08 10.11 1.78
C LYS A 44 15.59 10.19 2.21
N PRO A 45 14.73 9.22 1.90
CA PRO A 45 13.28 9.33 2.10
C PRO A 45 12.88 9.55 3.57
N ASP A 46 11.79 10.30 3.79
CA ASP A 46 11.13 10.48 5.09
C ASP A 46 10.12 9.36 5.36
N TYR A 47 9.47 8.90 4.27
CA TYR A 47 8.45 7.89 4.27
C TYR A 47 8.76 6.68 3.38
N ALA A 48 8.24 5.51 3.76
CA ALA A 48 8.36 4.25 3.01
C ALA A 48 7.02 3.54 2.87
N LEU A 49 6.49 3.48 1.64
CA LEU A 49 5.19 2.89 1.33
C LEU A 49 5.23 1.35 1.33
N TRP A 50 4.24 0.73 1.97
CA TRP A 50 3.96 -0.70 1.90
C TRP A 50 2.46 -0.96 1.89
N TRP A 51 2.04 -2.02 1.21
CA TRP A 51 0.63 -2.39 1.09
C TRP A 51 0.31 -3.59 1.98
N VAL A 52 -0.79 -3.50 2.73
CA VAL A 52 -1.34 -4.60 3.53
C VAL A 52 -2.79 -4.78 3.10
N GLY A 53 -3.14 -5.99 2.70
CA GLY A 53 -4.47 -6.31 2.20
C GLY A 53 -4.81 -7.78 2.37
N PRO A 54 -5.89 -8.26 1.75
CA PRO A 54 -6.46 -9.57 2.06
C PRO A 54 -5.58 -10.73 1.57
N TRP A 55 -4.62 -10.46 0.67
CA TRP A 55 -3.63 -11.45 0.23
C TRP A 55 -2.71 -11.93 1.36
N ILE A 56 -2.64 -11.22 2.49
CA ILE A 56 -1.92 -11.66 3.69
C ILE A 56 -2.49 -12.99 4.22
N GLU A 57 -3.77 -13.30 3.99
CA GLU A 57 -4.34 -14.60 4.36
C GLU A 57 -3.67 -15.76 3.61
N GLU A 58 -3.21 -15.54 2.37
CA GLU A 58 -2.50 -16.54 1.57
C GLU A 58 -0.99 -16.51 1.81
N PHE A 59 -0.38 -15.32 1.84
CA PHE A 59 1.08 -15.17 1.85
C PHE A 59 1.68 -14.99 3.25
N GLY A 60 0.85 -14.69 4.25
CA GLY A 60 1.27 -14.40 5.61
C GLY A 60 1.97 -13.05 5.76
N TRP A 61 2.42 -12.79 6.99
CA TRP A 61 2.95 -11.49 7.41
C TRP A 61 4.44 -11.26 7.15
N GLY A 62 5.19 -12.26 6.67
CA GLY A 62 6.65 -12.20 6.58
C GLY A 62 7.17 -11.02 5.73
N GLY A 63 6.53 -10.73 4.59
CA GLY A 63 6.92 -9.57 3.76
C GLY A 63 6.67 -8.23 4.46
N THR A 64 5.56 -8.12 5.20
CA THR A 64 5.24 -6.93 6.00
C THR A 64 6.21 -6.76 7.15
N ASP A 65 6.57 -7.84 7.86
CA ASP A 65 7.58 -7.79 8.93
C ASP A 65 8.94 -7.32 8.39
N ASP A 66 9.38 -7.85 7.25
CA ASP A 66 10.63 -7.44 6.60
C ASP A 66 10.59 -5.97 6.17
N ALA A 67 9.47 -5.49 5.62
CA ALA A 67 9.26 -4.09 5.25
C ALA A 67 9.32 -3.16 6.46
N LEU A 68 8.61 -3.48 7.54
CA LEU A 68 8.62 -2.71 8.79
C LEU A 68 10.03 -2.67 9.39
N ALA A 69 10.73 -3.80 9.43
CA ALA A 69 12.10 -3.87 9.91
C ALA A 69 13.05 -3.01 9.05
N LYS A 70 12.93 -3.07 7.72
CA LYS A 70 13.75 -2.26 6.79
C LYS A 70 13.53 -0.76 7.02
N ALA A 71 12.28 -0.31 7.09
CA ALA A 71 11.95 1.09 7.36
C ALA A 71 12.50 1.54 8.73
N ARG A 72 12.30 0.73 9.77
CA ARG A 72 12.83 0.98 11.12
C ARG A 72 14.34 1.14 11.12
N ASP A 73 15.05 0.20 10.51
CA ASP A 73 16.51 0.16 10.54
C ASP A 73 17.12 1.33 9.75
N ALA A 74 16.41 1.81 8.71
CA ALA A 74 16.77 3.02 7.97
C ALA A 74 16.35 4.34 8.65
N GLY A 75 15.55 4.29 9.71
CA GLY A 75 15.02 5.48 10.38
C GLY A 75 13.95 6.21 9.56
N VAL A 76 13.26 5.49 8.68
CA VAL A 76 12.20 6.00 7.79
C VAL A 76 10.83 5.64 8.38
N ILE A 77 9.83 6.51 8.23
CA ILE A 77 8.47 6.27 8.73
C ILE A 77 7.74 5.36 7.73
N PRO A 78 7.29 4.15 8.11
CA PRO A 78 6.51 3.33 7.20
C PRO A 78 5.10 3.93 7.01
N VAL A 79 4.65 3.96 5.75
CA VAL A 79 3.30 4.31 5.33
C VAL A 79 2.61 3.03 4.88
N ILE A 80 1.64 2.57 5.66
CA ILE A 80 0.89 1.34 5.39
C ILE A 80 -0.41 1.69 4.69
N GLN A 81 -0.53 1.29 3.42
CA GLN A 81 -1.79 1.28 2.70
C GLN A 81 -2.60 0.07 3.16
N PHE A 82 -3.54 0.28 4.09
CA PHE A 82 -4.42 -0.77 4.60
C PHE A 82 -5.62 -0.91 3.65
N PHE A 83 -5.46 -1.80 2.67
CA PHE A 83 -6.28 -1.95 1.47
C PHE A 83 -6.93 -3.34 1.44
N TYR A 84 -8.00 -3.52 2.21
CA TYR A 84 -8.71 -4.79 2.33
C TYR A 84 -9.75 -4.97 1.23
N TRP A 85 -10.59 -3.96 1.01
CA TRP A 85 -11.74 -4.07 0.10
C TRP A 85 -11.35 -3.83 -1.34
N GLY A 86 -10.54 -2.80 -1.58
CA GLY A 86 -10.04 -2.45 -2.91
C GLY A 86 -11.12 -2.33 -3.98
N ASP A 87 -10.86 -2.85 -5.17
CA ASP A 87 -11.74 -2.69 -6.34
C ASP A 87 -13.04 -3.48 -6.26
N ASP A 88 -13.13 -4.50 -5.41
CA ASP A 88 -14.34 -5.34 -5.26
C ASP A 88 -15.38 -4.72 -4.32
N ILE A 89 -15.15 -3.50 -3.84
CA ILE A 89 -15.96 -2.86 -2.80
C ILE A 89 -17.37 -2.53 -3.31
N SER A 90 -18.37 -3.00 -2.58
CA SER A 90 -19.79 -2.71 -2.82
C SER A 90 -20.56 -2.81 -1.50
N PRO A 91 -21.73 -2.15 -1.38
CA PRO A 91 -22.58 -2.32 -0.19
C PRO A 91 -22.91 -3.79 0.09
N GLU A 92 -23.19 -4.58 -0.95
CA GLU A 92 -23.49 -6.00 -0.79
C GLU A 92 -22.30 -6.80 -0.25
N CYS A 93 -21.08 -6.53 -0.73
CA CYS A 93 -19.87 -7.18 -0.24
C CYS A 93 -19.52 -6.77 1.19
N LEU A 94 -19.72 -5.51 1.56
CA LEU A 94 -19.51 -5.03 2.94
C LEU A 94 -20.45 -5.75 3.92
N GLU A 95 -21.75 -5.82 3.57
CA GLU A 95 -22.77 -6.34 4.48
C GLU A 95 -22.82 -7.88 4.55
N ASN A 96 -22.52 -8.56 3.45
CA ASN A 96 -22.67 -10.03 3.36
C ASN A 96 -21.35 -10.78 3.13
N GLY A 97 -20.25 -10.06 2.97
CA GLY A 97 -19.01 -10.60 2.42
C GLY A 97 -19.09 -10.88 0.93
N CYS A 98 -17.95 -11.08 0.29
CA CYS A 98 -17.88 -11.52 -1.11
C CYS A 98 -16.57 -12.27 -1.40
N TYR A 99 -16.56 -13.04 -2.49
CA TYR A 99 -15.32 -13.61 -3.01
C TYR A 99 -14.63 -12.58 -3.91
N SER A 100 -13.38 -12.23 -3.60
CA SER A 100 -12.53 -11.43 -4.47
C SER A 100 -11.85 -12.34 -5.49
N PRO A 101 -12.24 -12.28 -6.78
CA PRO A 101 -11.50 -13.01 -7.82
C PRO A 101 -10.10 -12.42 -8.04
N ILE A 102 -9.89 -11.17 -7.62
CA ILE A 102 -8.61 -10.47 -7.74
C ILE A 102 -7.59 -11.04 -6.74
N HIS A 103 -7.99 -11.29 -5.50
CA HIS A 103 -7.06 -11.79 -4.48
C HIS A 103 -7.22 -13.28 -4.19
N GLY A 104 -8.25 -13.93 -4.75
CA GLY A 104 -8.52 -15.34 -4.52
C GLY A 104 -9.05 -15.66 -3.11
N VAL A 105 -9.57 -14.65 -2.40
CA VAL A 105 -9.96 -14.72 -0.96
C VAL A 105 -11.41 -14.31 -0.74
N ASN A 106 -12.03 -14.83 0.33
CA ASN A 106 -13.35 -14.37 0.76
C ASN A 106 -13.18 -13.17 1.70
N LYS A 107 -13.68 -12.01 1.28
CA LYS A 107 -13.67 -10.78 2.07
C LYS A 107 -14.91 -10.72 2.97
N SER A 108 -14.74 -10.23 4.19
CA SER A 108 -15.84 -9.94 5.13
C SER A 108 -15.41 -8.87 6.14
N MET A 109 -16.38 -8.26 6.83
CA MET A 109 -16.09 -7.34 7.93
C MET A 109 -15.27 -8.00 9.03
N ASP A 110 -15.59 -9.26 9.39
CA ASP A 110 -14.84 -10.03 10.39
C ASP A 110 -13.38 -10.27 9.95
N GLY A 111 -13.14 -10.52 8.66
CA GLY A 111 -11.81 -10.68 8.10
C GLY A 111 -11.03 -9.37 8.10
N TRP A 112 -11.67 -8.25 7.77
CA TRP A 112 -11.08 -6.92 7.86
C TRP A 112 -10.66 -6.57 9.29
N ASP A 113 -11.54 -6.87 10.24
CA ASP A 113 -11.31 -6.73 11.67
C ASP A 113 -10.16 -7.60 12.19
N GLN A 114 -10.07 -8.84 11.71
CA GLN A 114 -8.98 -9.74 12.03
C GLN A 114 -7.65 -9.19 11.49
N LEU A 115 -7.62 -8.79 10.22
CA LEU A 115 -6.41 -8.25 9.60
C LEU A 115 -5.94 -6.96 10.31
N ALA A 116 -6.86 -6.10 10.75
CA ALA A 116 -6.53 -4.90 11.53
C ALA A 116 -5.89 -5.24 12.88
N ARG A 117 -6.44 -6.23 13.61
CA ARG A 117 -5.86 -6.70 14.87
C ARG A 117 -4.46 -7.28 14.68
N GLU A 118 -4.29 -8.13 13.68
CA GLU A 118 -3.00 -8.72 13.35
C GLU A 118 -2.00 -7.62 12.94
N LEU A 119 -2.38 -6.65 12.11
CA LEU A 119 -1.52 -5.51 11.78
C LEU A 119 -1.06 -4.78 13.04
N ALA A 120 -1.97 -4.47 13.96
CA ALA A 120 -1.62 -3.78 15.21
C ALA A 120 -0.63 -4.60 16.06
N ASP A 121 -0.78 -5.93 16.13
CA ASP A 121 0.15 -6.82 16.83
C ASP A 121 1.55 -6.77 16.17
N HIS A 122 1.61 -6.82 14.83
CA HIS A 122 2.85 -6.71 14.07
C HIS A 122 3.52 -5.34 14.23
N LEU A 123 2.76 -4.25 14.23
CA LEU A 123 3.29 -2.90 14.51
C LEU A 123 3.86 -2.81 15.93
N ASN A 124 3.16 -3.32 16.94
CA ASN A 124 3.67 -3.35 18.31
C ASN A 124 4.97 -4.18 18.43
N ALA A 125 5.05 -5.31 17.73
CA ALA A 125 6.21 -6.18 17.75
C ALA A 125 7.43 -5.58 17.01
N GLN A 126 7.21 -5.01 15.82
CA GLN A 126 8.31 -4.56 14.94
C GLN A 126 8.71 -3.11 15.17
N MET A 127 7.74 -2.23 15.44
CA MET A 127 7.93 -0.78 15.49
C MET A 127 7.91 -0.23 16.92
N GLY A 128 7.24 -0.91 17.85
CA GLY A 128 7.21 -0.54 19.27
C GLY A 128 6.54 0.82 19.50
N SER A 129 7.31 1.84 19.84
CA SER A 129 6.82 3.21 20.06
C SER A 129 7.12 4.16 18.89
N ARG A 130 7.56 3.65 17.74
CA ARG A 130 7.97 4.47 16.59
C ARG A 130 6.76 4.91 15.77
N PRO A 131 6.81 6.09 15.14
CA PRO A 131 5.71 6.56 14.30
C PRO A 131 5.49 5.62 13.10
N VAL A 132 4.23 5.49 12.72
CA VAL A 132 3.76 4.75 11.54
C VAL A 132 2.57 5.52 10.98
N VAL A 133 2.48 5.68 9.67
CA VAL A 133 1.29 6.23 9.01
C VAL A 133 0.43 5.07 8.51
N ILE A 134 -0.86 5.06 8.83
CA ILE A 134 -1.81 4.05 8.34
C ILE A 134 -2.85 4.76 7.48
N VAL A 135 -2.85 4.45 6.19
CA VAL A 135 -3.82 4.97 5.23
C VAL A 135 -4.95 3.96 5.10
N LEU A 136 -6.16 4.36 5.48
CA LEU A 136 -7.33 3.50 5.45
C LEU A 136 -7.95 3.47 4.06
N GLU A 137 -8.07 2.25 3.49
CA GLU A 137 -8.82 1.89 2.29
C GLU A 137 -8.71 2.86 1.12
N THR A 138 -7.50 3.19 0.67
CA THR A 138 -7.32 4.11 -0.46
C THR A 138 -8.21 3.74 -1.66
N GLU A 139 -8.75 4.75 -2.34
CA GLU A 139 -9.68 4.64 -3.48
C GLU A 139 -11.11 4.19 -3.19
N PHE A 140 -11.52 4.08 -1.92
CA PHE A 140 -12.87 3.61 -1.61
C PHE A 140 -13.99 4.51 -2.17
N ASN A 141 -13.74 5.80 -2.43
CA ASN A 141 -14.73 6.79 -2.87
C ASN A 141 -15.08 6.68 -4.37
N LYS A 142 -15.48 5.50 -4.83
CA LYS A 142 -15.88 5.22 -6.21
C LYS A 142 -17.17 4.41 -6.28
N GLU A 143 -17.82 4.48 -7.43
CA GLU A 143 -18.99 3.66 -7.78
C GLU A 143 -20.08 3.65 -6.69
N SER A 144 -20.68 2.49 -6.41
CA SER A 144 -21.83 2.34 -5.49
C SER A 144 -21.52 2.65 -4.02
N VAL A 145 -20.25 2.78 -3.65
CA VAL A 145 -19.85 3.08 -2.26
C VAL A 145 -19.47 4.53 -2.04
N ALA A 146 -19.34 5.35 -3.08
CA ALA A 146 -18.96 6.77 -2.98
C ALA A 146 -19.87 7.59 -2.05
N THR A 147 -21.10 7.14 -1.80
CA THR A 147 -22.06 7.75 -0.87
C THR A 147 -22.67 6.74 0.11
N TYR A 148 -22.07 5.55 0.26
CA TYR A 148 -22.60 4.51 1.14
C TYR A 148 -22.24 4.78 2.60
N GLU A 149 -23.20 5.40 3.29
CA GLU A 149 -23.04 5.92 4.65
C GLU A 149 -22.43 4.91 5.65
N PRO A 150 -22.85 3.63 5.73
CA PRO A 150 -22.30 2.70 6.71
C PRO A 150 -20.78 2.52 6.61
N LEU A 151 -20.19 2.62 5.42
CA LEU A 151 -18.74 2.53 5.24
C LEU A 151 -18.01 3.66 5.98
N ASP A 152 -18.59 4.86 6.07
CA ASP A 152 -17.99 5.98 6.81
C ASP A 152 -17.87 5.66 8.30
N SER A 153 -18.90 5.02 8.87
CA SER A 153 -18.87 4.55 10.27
C SER A 153 -17.83 3.45 10.47
N TYR A 154 -17.76 2.48 9.54
CA TYR A 154 -16.76 1.40 9.63
C TYR A 154 -15.32 1.93 9.55
N MET A 155 -15.08 2.94 8.71
CA MET A 155 -13.78 3.62 8.60
C MET A 155 -13.44 4.42 9.85
N GLU A 156 -14.40 5.13 10.46
CA GLU A 156 -14.23 5.75 11.78
C GLU A 156 -13.81 4.72 12.83
N GLU A 157 -14.49 3.58 12.90
CA GLU A 157 -14.17 2.52 13.85
C GLU A 157 -12.76 1.96 13.64
N LYS A 158 -12.30 1.81 12.37
CA LYS A 158 -10.92 1.37 12.08
C LYS A 158 -9.89 2.41 12.52
N ALA A 159 -10.15 3.69 12.27
CA ALA A 159 -9.29 4.78 12.71
C ALA A 159 -9.13 4.79 14.24
N GLN A 160 -10.25 4.70 14.97
CA GLN A 160 -10.24 4.66 16.43
C GLN A 160 -9.54 3.40 16.96
N PHE A 161 -9.76 2.25 16.31
CA PHE A 161 -9.08 1.01 16.65
C PHE A 161 -7.56 1.18 16.58
N PHE A 162 -6.99 1.60 15.45
CA PHE A 162 -5.53 1.73 15.30
C PHE A 162 -4.93 2.74 16.27
N ARG A 163 -5.58 3.89 16.51
CA ARG A 163 -5.14 4.84 17.54
C ARG A 163 -5.07 4.21 18.93
N SER A 164 -6.05 3.36 19.27
CA SER A 164 -6.09 2.71 20.59
C SER A 164 -5.11 1.54 20.72
N SER A 165 -4.92 0.77 19.64
CA SER A 165 -4.10 -0.45 19.64
C SER A 165 -2.63 -0.21 19.29
N TYR A 166 -2.32 0.90 18.62
CA TYR A 166 -0.97 1.36 18.31
C TYR A 166 -0.94 2.90 18.37
N ASN A 167 -0.84 3.45 19.58
CA ASN A 167 -0.89 4.89 19.84
C ASN A 167 0.11 5.77 19.04
N PRO A 168 1.29 5.28 18.59
CA PRO A 168 2.16 6.05 17.70
C PRO A 168 1.66 6.18 16.25
N SER A 169 0.49 5.62 15.90
CA SER A 169 -0.05 5.72 14.55
C SER A 169 -0.58 7.13 14.26
N GLU A 170 -0.25 7.62 13.06
CA GLU A 170 -1.01 8.66 12.38
C GLU A 170 -2.01 7.97 11.44
N ILE A 171 -3.28 8.36 11.51
CA ILE A 171 -4.32 7.79 10.67
C ILE A 171 -4.66 8.74 9.52
N VAL A 172 -4.67 8.20 8.32
CA VAL A 172 -4.99 8.95 7.09
C VAL A 172 -6.24 8.34 6.46
N MET A 173 -7.28 9.14 6.22
CA MET A 173 -8.42 8.69 5.43
C MET A 173 -8.06 8.76 3.94
N GLY A 174 -7.84 7.63 3.28
CA GLY A 174 -7.36 7.59 1.90
C GLY A 174 -8.45 7.81 0.85
N LEU A 175 -8.43 8.94 0.14
CA LEU A 175 -9.32 9.21 -0.99
C LEU A 175 -8.57 9.08 -2.32
N GLY A 176 -9.21 8.49 -3.32
CA GLY A 176 -8.85 8.75 -4.71
C GLY A 176 -9.15 10.21 -5.06
N ASN A 177 -8.26 10.88 -5.81
CA ASN A 177 -8.44 12.29 -6.19
C ASN A 177 -9.53 12.52 -7.29
N TRP A 178 -10.64 11.80 -7.20
CA TRP A 178 -11.83 11.83 -8.05
C TRP A 178 -13.10 11.81 -7.20
N GLY A 179 -14.28 11.97 -7.82
CA GLY A 179 -15.57 11.93 -7.11
C GLY A 179 -15.67 12.98 -5.98
N ARG A 180 -15.08 14.17 -6.19
CA ARG A 180 -14.90 15.18 -5.13
C ARG A 180 -16.21 15.81 -4.64
N GLU A 181 -17.26 15.70 -5.44
CA GLU A 181 -18.61 16.14 -5.14
C GLU A 181 -19.20 15.43 -3.90
N ASP A 182 -18.78 14.19 -3.68
CA ASP A 182 -19.31 13.32 -2.63
C ASP A 182 -18.44 13.31 -1.37
N TRP A 183 -17.25 13.91 -1.39
CA TRP A 183 -16.31 13.86 -0.26
C TRP A 183 -16.92 14.28 1.10
N LYS A 184 -17.88 15.21 1.08
CA LYS A 184 -18.57 15.66 2.30
C LYS A 184 -19.37 14.58 3.04
N THR A 185 -19.57 13.39 2.46
CA THR A 185 -20.28 12.28 3.11
C THR A 185 -19.39 11.48 4.06
N TRP A 186 -18.09 11.77 4.10
CA TRP A 186 -17.08 11.04 4.88
C TRP A 186 -16.68 11.80 6.15
N ASP A 187 -17.64 12.43 6.82
CA ASP A 187 -17.37 13.37 7.90
C ASP A 187 -16.89 12.67 9.18
N ARG A 188 -17.37 11.47 9.49
CA ARG A 188 -16.92 10.73 10.68
C ARG A 188 -15.54 10.11 10.50
N ALA A 189 -15.30 9.43 9.37
CA ALA A 189 -13.98 8.88 9.08
C ALA A 189 -12.93 9.99 8.98
N ALA A 190 -13.27 11.13 8.36
CA ALA A 190 -12.41 12.29 8.33
C ALA A 190 -12.17 12.82 9.75
N ALA A 191 -13.20 13.01 10.57
CA ALA A 191 -13.07 13.48 11.95
C ALA A 191 -12.18 12.57 12.80
N ALA A 192 -12.28 11.25 12.62
CA ALA A 192 -11.50 10.23 13.31
C ALA A 192 -10.06 10.06 12.78
N SER A 193 -9.71 10.64 11.64
CA SER A 193 -8.35 10.61 11.08
C SER A 193 -7.49 11.80 11.56
N ASP A 194 -6.19 11.80 11.29
CA ASP A 194 -5.27 12.91 11.55
C ASP A 194 -5.13 13.81 10.31
N SER A 195 -5.05 13.18 9.13
CA SER A 195 -4.94 13.85 7.83
C SER A 195 -5.84 13.19 6.77
N ILE A 196 -5.94 13.85 5.60
CA ILE A 196 -6.71 13.36 4.45
C ILE A 196 -5.74 12.90 3.37
N GLY A 197 -5.83 11.63 3.00
CA GLY A 197 -5.02 11.01 1.99
C GLY A 197 -5.54 11.33 0.60
N LEU A 198 -4.66 11.71 -0.33
CA LEU A 198 -5.01 11.81 -1.75
C LEU A 198 -4.14 10.90 -2.58
N GLN A 199 -4.79 10.19 -3.49
CA GLN A 199 -4.13 9.34 -4.46
C GLN A 199 -4.26 9.93 -5.87
N ALA A 200 -3.16 9.94 -6.61
CA ALA A 200 -3.02 10.68 -7.85
C ALA A 200 -2.30 9.82 -8.91
N LEU A 201 -3.08 9.07 -9.69
CA LEU A 201 -2.54 8.16 -10.71
C LEU A 201 -2.95 8.61 -12.11
N ARG A 202 -2.06 8.40 -13.08
CA ARG A 202 -2.34 8.59 -14.51
C ARG A 202 -1.61 7.58 -15.38
N GLY A 203 -2.25 7.16 -16.47
CA GLY A 203 -1.64 6.29 -17.48
C GLY A 203 -2.38 6.31 -18.82
N SER A 204 -1.64 6.17 -19.92
CA SER A 204 -2.21 6.26 -21.28
C SER A 204 -3.28 5.22 -21.61
N THR A 205 -3.35 4.15 -20.81
CA THR A 205 -4.32 3.06 -20.96
C THR A 205 -5.71 3.45 -20.50
N ARG A 206 -5.84 4.55 -19.74
CA ARG A 206 -7.10 5.06 -19.18
C ARG A 206 -7.31 6.55 -19.40
N ASP A 207 -6.23 7.33 -19.41
CA ASP A 207 -6.28 8.78 -19.47
C ASP A 207 -5.93 9.32 -20.85
N SER A 208 -6.58 10.42 -21.20
CA SER A 208 -6.13 11.24 -22.32
C SER A 208 -4.78 11.90 -22.00
N PRO A 209 -3.99 12.31 -23.02
CA PRO A 209 -2.77 13.08 -22.79
C PRO A 209 -2.97 14.34 -21.95
N ASP A 210 -4.10 15.03 -22.14
CA ASP A 210 -4.45 16.24 -21.38
C ASP A 210 -4.74 15.91 -19.91
N ALA A 211 -5.50 14.84 -19.63
CA ALA A 211 -5.78 14.41 -18.25
C ALA A 211 -4.51 13.94 -17.53
N TYR A 212 -3.60 13.28 -18.26
CA TYR A 212 -2.29 12.87 -17.73
C TYR A 212 -1.44 14.08 -17.35
N THR A 213 -1.30 15.04 -18.28
CA THR A 213 -0.44 16.22 -18.08
C THR A 213 -1.03 17.25 -17.12
N GLY A 214 -2.35 17.27 -16.95
CA GLY A 214 -3.05 18.11 -15.98
C GLY A 214 -3.08 17.57 -14.54
N LEU A 215 -2.38 16.47 -14.23
CA LEU A 215 -2.33 15.94 -12.86
C LEU A 215 -1.89 16.96 -11.79
N PRO A 216 -0.87 17.83 -12.00
CA PRO A 216 -0.44 18.79 -10.98
C PRO A 216 -1.56 19.74 -10.57
N ASP A 217 -2.24 20.34 -11.54
CA ASP A 217 -3.40 21.23 -11.32
C ASP A 217 -4.53 20.47 -10.61
N ASP A 218 -4.82 19.26 -11.07
CA ASP A 218 -5.88 18.41 -10.52
C ASP A 218 -5.59 18.01 -9.07
N LEU A 219 -4.33 17.72 -8.73
CA LEU A 219 -3.88 17.44 -7.37
C LEU A 219 -3.98 18.67 -6.47
N LEU A 220 -3.56 19.84 -6.96
CA LEU A 220 -3.66 21.10 -6.21
C LEU A 220 -5.11 21.45 -5.89
N ASP A 221 -6.01 21.32 -6.86
CA ASP A 221 -7.43 21.55 -6.66
C ASP A 221 -8.06 20.50 -5.73
N GLY A 222 -7.62 19.25 -5.81
CA GLY A 222 -7.97 18.19 -4.87
C GLY A 222 -7.56 18.52 -3.44
N ALA A 223 -6.31 18.92 -3.23
CA ALA A 223 -5.78 19.28 -1.91
C ALA A 223 -6.54 20.45 -1.29
N ARG A 224 -6.79 21.51 -2.08
CA ARG A 224 -7.61 22.65 -1.63
C ARG A 224 -9.00 22.20 -1.22
N LYS A 225 -9.65 21.38 -2.05
CA LYS A 225 -11.00 20.87 -1.77
C LYS A 225 -11.02 20.00 -0.51
N ALA A 226 -10.04 19.12 -0.32
CA ALA A 226 -9.94 18.26 0.86
C ALA A 226 -9.79 19.11 2.13
N ARG A 227 -8.85 20.06 2.12
CA ARG A 227 -8.65 20.98 3.23
C ARG A 227 -9.90 21.82 3.52
N ASP A 228 -10.53 22.38 2.50
CA ASP A 228 -11.73 23.20 2.67
C ASP A 228 -12.94 22.39 3.17
N THR A 229 -13.00 21.10 2.85
CA THR A 229 -14.09 20.20 3.24
C THR A 229 -13.90 19.69 4.68
N PHE A 230 -12.68 19.29 5.05
CA PHE A 230 -12.43 18.57 6.31
C PHE A 230 -11.65 19.39 7.34
N GLY A 231 -11.00 20.48 6.94
CA GLY A 231 -10.19 21.32 7.83
C GLY A 231 -8.93 20.62 8.36
N LYS A 232 -8.38 19.66 7.61
CA LYS A 232 -7.23 18.82 7.99
C LYS A 232 -6.07 18.96 7.01
N PRO A 233 -4.84 18.62 7.43
CA PRO A 233 -3.73 18.45 6.52
C PRO A 233 -4.00 17.40 5.44
N VAL A 234 -3.29 17.53 4.33
CA VAL A 234 -3.39 16.65 3.17
C VAL A 234 -2.09 15.86 3.02
N PHE A 235 -2.24 14.55 2.88
CA PHE A 235 -1.14 13.61 2.70
C PHE A 235 -1.29 12.98 1.31
N VAL A 236 -0.41 13.29 0.34
CA VAL A 236 -0.52 12.66 -0.98
C VAL A 236 0.11 11.27 -0.91
N SER A 237 -0.73 10.28 -0.62
CA SER A 237 -0.31 8.96 -0.13
C SER A 237 0.22 8.03 -1.23
N ASP A 238 -0.05 8.34 -2.51
CA ASP A 238 0.41 7.54 -3.64
C ASP A 238 0.21 8.29 -4.98
N ILE A 239 1.34 8.69 -5.58
CA ILE A 239 1.45 9.27 -6.92
C ILE A 239 1.98 8.19 -7.85
N ALA A 240 1.26 7.89 -8.94
CA ALA A 240 1.68 6.88 -9.90
C ALA A 240 1.50 7.36 -11.35
N LEU A 241 2.61 7.59 -12.05
CA LEU A 241 2.60 8.14 -13.41
C LEU A 241 3.15 7.10 -14.39
N SER A 242 2.28 6.48 -15.18
CA SER A 242 2.72 5.43 -16.09
C SER A 242 3.50 6.03 -17.24
N SER A 243 4.68 5.47 -17.51
CA SER A 243 5.50 5.84 -18.67
C SER A 243 5.19 5.02 -19.93
N TYR A 244 4.14 4.19 -19.88
CA TYR A 244 3.67 3.39 -21.01
C TYR A 244 2.72 4.19 -21.94
N PRO A 245 2.77 3.96 -23.26
CA PRO A 245 3.88 3.31 -23.96
C PRO A 245 5.12 4.22 -23.98
N GLU A 246 6.29 3.62 -23.87
CA GLU A 246 7.55 4.33 -24.12
C GLU A 246 7.68 4.74 -25.60
N THR A 247 8.43 5.77 -25.99
CA THR A 247 9.17 6.80 -25.22
C THR A 247 8.37 8.07 -24.82
N PRO A 248 7.28 8.51 -25.49
CA PRO A 248 6.71 9.83 -25.22
C PRO A 248 6.18 9.96 -23.77
N TYR A 249 5.62 8.89 -23.20
CA TYR A 249 5.11 8.92 -21.84
C TYR A 249 6.20 8.95 -20.76
N ALA A 250 7.42 8.45 -21.03
CA ALA A 250 8.56 8.68 -20.12
C ALA A 250 8.94 10.17 -20.02
N ARG A 251 8.70 10.96 -21.07
CA ARG A 251 8.86 12.42 -21.03
C ARG A 251 7.68 13.09 -20.33
N HIS A 252 6.44 12.62 -20.57
CA HIS A 252 5.28 13.14 -19.85
C HIS A 252 5.39 12.91 -18.34
N GLN A 253 5.80 11.72 -17.91
CA GLN A 253 6.11 11.40 -16.52
C GLN A 253 7.08 12.42 -15.91
N ALA A 254 8.20 12.70 -16.59
CA ALA A 254 9.19 13.67 -16.14
C ALA A 254 8.63 15.11 -16.06
N ASN A 255 7.89 15.54 -17.09
CA ASN A 255 7.30 16.89 -17.11
C ASN A 255 6.25 17.09 -16.01
N VAL A 256 5.45 16.06 -15.71
CA VAL A 256 4.45 16.13 -14.64
C VAL A 256 5.12 16.21 -13.28
N LEU A 257 6.17 15.41 -13.03
CA LEU A 257 6.95 15.54 -11.79
C LEU A 257 7.60 16.93 -11.66
N ASP A 258 8.14 17.47 -12.76
CA ASP A 258 8.79 18.79 -12.76
C ASP A 258 7.78 19.90 -12.40
N ALA A 259 6.56 19.80 -12.93
CA ALA A 259 5.45 20.66 -12.58
C ALA A 259 5.04 20.50 -11.10
N LEU A 260 4.93 19.27 -10.59
CA LEU A 260 4.62 19.02 -9.17
C LEU A 260 5.63 19.70 -8.23
N PHE A 261 6.94 19.57 -8.49
CA PHE A 261 7.96 20.25 -7.69
C PHE A 261 7.93 21.77 -7.87
N SER A 262 7.63 22.27 -9.08
CA SER A 262 7.46 23.70 -9.30
C SER A 262 6.27 24.27 -8.52
N ASP A 263 5.24 23.45 -8.31
CA ASP A 263 4.03 23.79 -7.57
C ASP A 263 4.08 23.42 -6.07
N SER A 264 5.19 22.89 -5.56
CA SER A 264 5.36 22.52 -4.13
C SER A 264 4.91 23.64 -3.18
N PRO A 265 5.30 24.92 -3.34
CA PRO A 265 4.81 25.99 -2.47
C PRO A 265 3.28 26.20 -2.52
N ALA A 266 2.66 25.94 -3.67
CA ALA A 266 1.20 26.03 -3.82
C ALA A 266 0.50 24.83 -3.16
N LEU A 267 1.10 23.64 -3.24
CA LEU A 267 0.64 22.42 -2.58
C LEU A 267 0.75 22.56 -1.05
N GLU A 268 1.88 23.03 -0.53
CA GLU A 268 2.05 23.38 0.90
C GLU A 268 1.01 24.41 1.34
N GLY A 269 0.84 25.47 0.54
CA GLY A 269 -0.18 26.49 0.75
C GLY A 269 -1.62 25.96 0.65
N ALA A 270 -1.83 24.76 0.08
CA ALA A 270 -3.09 24.03 0.06
C ALA A 270 -3.22 23.03 1.23
N GLY A 271 -2.22 22.95 2.12
CA GLY A 271 -2.19 22.06 3.28
C GLY A 271 -1.56 20.69 3.00
N VAL A 272 -0.87 20.51 1.88
CA VAL A 272 -0.12 19.28 1.61
C VAL A 272 1.14 19.25 2.46
N GLU A 273 1.36 18.15 3.18
CA GLU A 273 2.54 17.95 4.05
C GLU A 273 3.49 16.88 3.51
N ALA A 274 3.01 15.92 2.70
CA ALA A 274 3.84 14.86 2.15
C ALA A 274 3.44 14.46 0.73
N LEU A 275 4.44 14.08 -0.08
CA LEU A 275 4.29 13.48 -1.41
C LEU A 275 4.97 12.10 -1.47
N ILE A 276 4.15 11.05 -1.61
CA ILE A 276 4.63 9.67 -1.75
C ILE A 276 4.51 9.22 -3.21
N TYR A 277 5.63 8.92 -3.86
CA TYR A 277 5.63 8.38 -5.22
C TYR A 277 5.69 6.86 -5.20
N ARG A 278 4.83 6.19 -5.98
CA ARG A 278 4.58 4.75 -5.86
C ARG A 278 5.84 3.91 -5.92
N SER A 279 6.70 4.12 -6.92
CA SER A 279 7.88 3.27 -6.99
C SER A 279 9.11 3.85 -7.68
N TRP A 280 10.25 3.34 -7.22
CA TRP A 280 11.52 3.58 -7.89
C TRP A 280 11.65 2.74 -9.16
N THR A 281 11.34 1.44 -9.09
CA THR A 281 11.54 0.50 -10.20
C THR A 281 10.22 0.09 -10.83
N ASP A 282 10.23 -0.12 -12.14
CA ASP A 282 9.14 -0.78 -12.87
C ASP A 282 8.90 -2.19 -12.37
N ALA A 283 7.64 -2.61 -12.42
CA ALA A 283 7.19 -3.92 -11.97
C ALA A 283 6.75 -4.74 -13.18
N PRO A 284 7.67 -5.40 -13.93
CA PRO A 284 7.33 -6.09 -15.18
C PRO A 284 6.35 -7.26 -14.99
N ASP A 285 6.29 -7.79 -13.77
CA ASP A 285 5.41 -8.88 -13.38
C ASP A 285 4.09 -8.40 -12.76
N ALA A 286 3.84 -7.07 -12.71
CA ALA A 286 2.56 -6.55 -12.22
C ALA A 286 1.41 -7.09 -13.08
N ASP A 287 0.27 -7.33 -12.44
CA ASP A 287 -0.89 -7.88 -13.11
C ASP A 287 -1.51 -6.84 -14.07
N ILE A 288 -1.68 -7.25 -15.32
CA ILE A 288 -2.26 -6.40 -16.37
C ILE A 288 -3.78 -6.40 -16.36
N ALA A 289 -4.38 -7.21 -15.51
CA ALA A 289 -5.79 -7.14 -15.24
C ALA A 289 -6.12 -6.12 -14.15
N ASN A 290 -5.18 -5.30 -13.66
CA ASN A 290 -5.51 -4.15 -12.84
C ASN A 290 -6.07 -2.97 -13.65
N TYR A 291 -6.50 -1.90 -12.96
CA TYR A 291 -7.15 -0.75 -13.57
C TYR A 291 -6.34 -0.16 -14.72
N TYR A 292 -5.05 0.15 -14.55
CA TYR A 292 -4.25 0.71 -15.66
C TYR A 292 -3.67 -0.35 -16.61
N GLY A 293 -3.96 -1.63 -16.37
CA GLY A 293 -3.48 -2.76 -17.15
C GLY A 293 -1.98 -2.75 -17.37
N GLU A 294 -1.52 -2.84 -18.63
CA GLU A 294 -0.10 -2.79 -18.97
C GLU A 294 0.59 -1.53 -18.40
N GLY A 295 -0.12 -0.41 -18.24
CA GLY A 295 0.45 0.81 -17.68
C GLY A 295 1.03 0.65 -16.26
N GLU A 296 0.52 -0.28 -15.46
CA GLU A 296 0.99 -0.47 -14.07
C GLU A 296 2.40 -1.02 -13.97
N ARG A 297 2.85 -1.72 -15.00
CA ARG A 297 4.22 -2.24 -15.08
C ARG A 297 5.26 -1.13 -15.24
N HIS A 298 4.83 0.08 -15.62
CA HIS A 298 5.70 1.18 -16.05
C HIS A 298 5.60 2.44 -15.17
N PHE A 299 5.19 2.29 -13.90
CA PHE A 299 5.10 3.41 -12.94
C PHE A 299 6.44 3.84 -12.34
N GLY A 300 7.49 3.01 -12.41
CA GLY A 300 8.79 3.31 -11.82
C GLY A 300 9.51 4.48 -12.49
N LEU A 301 10.45 5.08 -11.77
CA LEU A 301 11.41 6.06 -12.28
C LEU A 301 12.65 5.40 -12.93
N VAL A 302 12.82 4.12 -12.68
CA VAL A 302 13.86 3.24 -13.22
C VAL A 302 13.17 2.06 -13.89
N ARG A 303 13.65 1.67 -15.07
CA ARG A 303 13.15 0.49 -15.77
C ARG A 303 13.51 -0.80 -15.02
N ALA A 304 12.80 -1.88 -15.34
CA ALA A 304 13.06 -3.20 -14.76
C ALA A 304 14.51 -3.69 -14.98
N ASP A 305 15.19 -3.23 -16.04
CA ASP A 305 16.60 -3.54 -16.33
C ASP A 305 17.61 -2.70 -15.53
N GLY A 306 17.14 -1.75 -14.70
CA GLY A 306 17.95 -0.83 -13.91
C GLY A 306 18.31 0.47 -14.64
N SER A 307 17.89 0.67 -15.89
CA SER A 307 18.16 1.92 -16.61
C SER A 307 17.23 3.05 -16.14
N ALA A 308 17.82 4.21 -15.87
CA ALA A 308 17.07 5.38 -15.43
C ALA A 308 16.13 5.92 -16.52
N LYS A 309 14.95 6.39 -16.11
CA LYS A 309 14.06 7.22 -16.94
C LYS A 309 14.34 8.70 -16.68
N PRO A 310 13.93 9.61 -17.59
CA PRO A 310 14.12 11.05 -17.39
C PRO A 310 13.51 11.56 -16.08
N ALA A 311 12.39 10.97 -15.64
CA ALA A 311 11.67 11.34 -14.43
C ALA A 311 12.49 11.14 -13.13
N LEU A 312 13.46 10.19 -13.13
CA LEU A 312 14.34 9.99 -11.98
C LEU A 312 15.16 11.24 -11.66
N ALA A 313 15.74 11.87 -12.68
CA ALA A 313 16.57 13.06 -12.48
C ALA A 313 15.75 14.23 -11.92
N ILE A 314 14.50 14.36 -12.36
CA ILE A 314 13.57 15.38 -11.85
C ILE A 314 13.24 15.11 -10.39
N TRP A 315 12.90 13.88 -10.02
CA TRP A 315 12.63 13.50 -8.63
C TRP A 315 13.80 13.83 -7.69
N LEU A 316 15.00 13.37 -8.04
CA LEU A 316 16.19 13.59 -7.22
C LEU A 316 16.52 15.09 -7.06
N ALA A 317 16.39 15.87 -8.15
CA ALA A 317 16.63 17.30 -8.11
C ALA A 317 15.58 18.03 -7.25
N GLY A 318 14.29 17.68 -7.41
CA GLY A 318 13.18 18.26 -6.65
C GLY A 318 13.31 18.02 -5.16
N VAL A 319 13.47 16.76 -4.74
CA VAL A 319 13.66 16.40 -3.31
C VAL A 319 14.88 17.10 -2.72
N THR A 320 16.00 17.15 -3.46
CA THR A 320 17.21 17.84 -2.99
C THR A 320 17.01 19.35 -2.83
N ALA A 321 16.26 19.97 -3.75
CA ALA A 321 15.98 21.39 -3.71
C ALA A 321 15.13 21.76 -2.50
N GLU A 322 14.05 21.01 -2.24
CA GLU A 322 13.15 21.23 -1.11
C GLU A 322 13.89 21.15 0.24
N ARG A 323 14.76 20.15 0.39
CA ARG A 323 15.58 19.96 1.60
C ARG A 323 16.69 20.99 1.78
N SER A 324 17.05 21.67 0.71
CA SER A 324 18.04 22.75 0.76
C SER A 324 17.41 24.11 1.06
N SER A 325 16.07 24.19 1.06
CA SER A 325 15.34 25.43 1.30
C SER A 325 15.54 25.91 2.75
N PRO A 326 15.99 27.16 2.96
CA PRO A 326 16.25 27.71 4.31
C PRO A 326 15.04 27.73 5.25
N GLN A 327 13.83 27.52 4.73
CA GLN A 327 12.59 27.51 5.51
C GLN A 327 12.58 26.39 6.57
N GLN A 328 13.28 25.27 6.31
CA GLN A 328 13.39 24.14 7.23
C GLN A 328 14.46 24.33 8.35
N ALA A 329 15.26 25.41 8.28
CA ALA A 329 16.45 25.56 9.12
C ALA A 329 16.26 26.35 10.42
N ALA A 330 15.06 26.89 10.70
CA ALA A 330 14.78 27.52 11.99
C ALA A 330 14.30 26.43 12.96
N PRO A 331 15.07 26.11 14.03
CA PRO A 331 14.52 25.28 15.10
C PRO A 331 13.23 25.95 15.60
N PRO A 332 12.16 25.19 15.87
CA PRO A 332 10.98 25.77 16.49
C PRO A 332 11.45 26.51 17.74
N GLU A 333 11.22 27.84 17.78
CA GLU A 333 11.46 28.61 19.00
C GLU A 333 10.73 27.86 20.11
N GLU A 334 11.49 27.38 21.08
CA GLU A 334 10.97 26.65 22.24
C GLU A 334 9.92 27.55 22.88
N GLN A 335 8.65 27.34 22.51
CA GLN A 335 7.54 28.08 23.08
C GLN A 335 7.51 27.66 24.54
N THR A 336 8.08 28.53 25.39
CA THR A 336 7.93 28.42 26.83
C THR A 336 6.44 28.51 27.12
N VAL A 337 5.79 27.36 27.23
CA VAL A 337 4.39 27.26 27.65
C VAL A 337 4.32 28.02 28.97
N PRO A 338 3.56 29.12 29.07
CA PRO A 338 3.39 29.80 30.33
C PRO A 338 2.82 28.80 31.32
N GLU A 339 3.51 28.59 32.43
CA GLU A 339 3.08 27.68 33.50
C GLU A 339 1.68 28.10 33.97
N GLU A 340 0.65 27.39 33.51
CA GLU A 340 -0.74 27.70 33.83
C GLU A 340 -0.98 27.44 35.32
N PRO A 341 -1.56 28.39 36.08
CA PRO A 341 -1.81 28.20 37.49
C PRO A 341 -2.83 27.07 37.67
N ARG A 342 -2.39 25.95 38.27
CA ARG A 342 -3.25 24.82 38.64
C ARG A 342 -4.44 25.29 39.47
N HIS A 343 -5.61 25.38 38.87
CA HIS A 343 -6.86 25.49 39.59
C HIS A 343 -7.33 24.08 40.02
N GLU A 344 -7.49 23.89 41.33
CA GLU A 344 -8.09 22.69 41.92
C GLU A 344 -9.51 22.46 41.36
N GLN A 345 -9.64 21.54 40.42
CA GLN A 345 -10.91 21.15 39.84
C GLN A 345 -11.61 20.15 40.77
N ARG A 346 -12.60 20.61 41.54
CA ARG A 346 -13.51 19.74 42.29
C ARG A 346 -14.45 19.03 41.31
N SER A 347 -14.34 17.71 41.24
CA SER A 347 -15.22 16.83 40.48
C SER A 347 -16.60 16.74 41.14
N SER A 348 -17.65 17.00 40.36
CA SER A 348 -19.02 16.55 40.62
C SER A 348 -19.50 15.76 39.41
N PRO A 349 -20.21 14.63 39.59
CA PRO A 349 -20.66 13.79 38.48
C PRO A 349 -21.88 14.42 37.76
N PRO A 350 -22.02 14.23 36.44
CA PRO A 350 -23.19 14.69 35.70
C PRO A 350 -24.41 13.79 35.95
N PRO A 351 -25.63 14.34 35.96
CA PRO A 351 -26.88 13.55 36.01
C PRO A 351 -27.20 12.95 34.64
N GLY A 352 -27.77 11.75 34.67
CA GLY A 352 -27.96 10.86 33.53
C GLY A 352 -28.92 11.33 32.42
N LEU A 353 -28.64 10.83 31.22
CA LEU A 353 -29.45 10.97 30.02
C LEU A 353 -30.63 10.00 30.06
N SER A 354 -31.83 10.53 29.86
CA SER A 354 -33.06 9.76 29.64
C SER A 354 -33.28 9.55 28.14
N ALA A 355 -33.78 8.37 27.78
CA ALA A 355 -34.05 7.92 26.42
C ALA A 355 -35.01 8.82 25.63
N LEU A 356 -34.75 8.97 24.32
CA LEU A 356 -35.70 9.50 23.33
C LEU A 356 -36.50 8.37 22.67
N PRO A 357 -37.78 8.61 22.30
CA PRO A 357 -38.64 7.61 21.70
C PRO A 357 -38.39 7.45 20.19
N SER A 358 -38.53 6.21 19.74
CA SER A 358 -38.56 5.77 18.35
C SER A 358 -39.74 6.39 17.60
N GLY A 359 -39.45 7.11 16.51
CA GLY A 359 -40.43 7.59 15.55
C GLY A 359 -40.39 6.75 14.28
N GLU A 360 -41.51 6.12 13.94
CA GLU A 360 -41.77 5.49 12.64
C GLU A 360 -41.68 6.52 11.51
N LEU A 361 -40.93 6.19 10.45
CA LEU A 361 -40.96 6.92 9.18
C LEU A 361 -41.68 6.08 8.12
N SER A 362 -42.72 6.69 7.58
CA SER A 362 -43.56 6.24 6.47
C SER A 362 -42.77 6.15 5.17
N GLU A 363 -42.81 5.00 4.52
CA GLU A 363 -42.31 4.80 3.16
C GLU A 363 -43.21 5.51 2.12
N GLY A 364 -42.58 6.25 1.21
CA GLY A 364 -43.19 6.78 0.00
C GLY A 364 -42.26 6.53 -1.19
N PRO A 365 -42.77 6.15 -2.38
CA PRO A 365 -41.93 5.68 -3.46
C PRO A 365 -41.19 6.83 -4.14
N MET A 366 -39.85 6.80 -4.12
CA MET A 366 -39.03 7.66 -4.98
C MET A 366 -38.86 7.03 -6.37
N VAL A 367 -39.20 7.83 -7.37
CA VAL A 367 -39.01 7.56 -8.80
C VAL A 367 -37.58 7.95 -9.14
N TRP A 368 -36.78 7.00 -9.62
CA TRP A 368 -35.42 7.25 -10.09
C TRP A 368 -35.45 7.74 -11.54
N GLU A 369 -34.98 8.97 -11.76
CA GLU A 369 -34.72 9.53 -13.08
C GLU A 369 -33.27 9.23 -13.47
N THR A 370 -33.07 8.67 -14.66
CA THR A 370 -31.78 8.15 -15.13
C THR A 370 -30.89 9.30 -15.63
N VAL A 371 -29.77 9.53 -14.94
CA VAL A 371 -28.69 10.43 -15.39
C VAL A 371 -27.61 9.56 -16.07
N PRO A 372 -27.02 9.98 -17.20
CA PRO A 372 -26.04 9.17 -17.91
C PRO A 372 -24.74 9.02 -17.10
N GLN A 373 -24.45 7.78 -16.70
CA GLN A 373 -23.21 7.36 -16.06
C GLN A 373 -22.03 7.40 -17.04
N SER A 374 -20.98 8.11 -16.68
CA SER A 374 -19.60 7.83 -17.13
C SER A 374 -18.86 7.15 -15.97
N GLY A 375 -19.25 5.91 -15.65
CA GLY A 375 -18.61 5.06 -14.65
C GLY A 375 -18.04 3.82 -15.33
N SER A 376 -16.73 3.62 -15.22
CA SER A 376 -16.01 2.56 -15.92
C SER A 376 -16.01 1.27 -15.11
N GLY A 377 -17.11 0.52 -15.15
CA GLY A 377 -17.18 -0.85 -14.64
C GLY A 377 -16.44 -1.81 -15.57
N GLY A 378 -15.21 -2.19 -15.20
CA GLY A 378 -14.46 -3.29 -15.81
C GLY A 378 -14.19 -4.37 -14.76
N SER A 379 -14.42 -5.63 -15.13
CA SER A 379 -14.13 -6.81 -14.30
C SER A 379 -12.65 -7.19 -14.45
N TYR A 380 -11.99 -7.49 -13.34
CA TYR A 380 -10.54 -7.67 -13.22
C TYR A 380 -10.19 -8.92 -12.41
N THR A 381 -9.03 -9.55 -12.68
CA THR A 381 -8.57 -10.83 -12.09
C THR A 381 -7.09 -10.73 -11.71
N ASN A 382 -6.71 -11.28 -10.55
CA ASN A 382 -5.37 -11.44 -9.98
C ASN A 382 -4.58 -10.14 -9.61
N VAL A 383 -4.23 -9.98 -8.34
CA VAL A 383 -3.21 -9.04 -7.82
C VAL A 383 -2.19 -9.87 -7.05
N GLY A 384 -1.00 -10.01 -7.63
CA GLY A 384 0.20 -10.46 -6.92
C GLY A 384 1.10 -9.26 -6.67
N ILE A 385 1.06 -8.68 -5.46
CA ILE A 385 2.06 -7.70 -5.03
C ILE A 385 3.37 -8.43 -4.74
N GLN A 386 4.47 -7.87 -5.24
CA GLN A 386 5.76 -8.51 -5.42
C GLN A 386 6.43 -8.94 -4.10
N HIS A 387 6.55 -10.25 -3.90
CA HIS A 387 7.54 -10.87 -3.01
C HIS A 387 8.94 -11.02 -3.67
N ASN A 388 9.06 -10.77 -4.98
CA ASN A 388 10.26 -11.12 -5.76
C ASN A 388 11.39 -10.07 -5.76
N ALA A 389 11.17 -8.85 -5.27
CA ALA A 389 12.19 -7.80 -5.31
C ALA A 389 13.35 -8.07 -4.33
N THR A 390 13.03 -8.58 -3.13
CA THR A 390 14.03 -8.91 -2.10
C THR A 390 14.84 -10.16 -2.46
N GLU A 391 14.21 -11.16 -3.09
CA GLU A 391 14.95 -12.34 -3.59
C GLU A 391 15.90 -11.98 -4.74
N ASN A 392 15.50 -11.09 -5.65
CA ASN A 392 16.35 -10.68 -6.77
C ASN A 392 17.52 -9.76 -6.36
N SER A 393 17.38 -8.93 -5.33
CA SER A 393 18.48 -8.09 -4.83
C SER A 393 19.53 -8.92 -4.08
N ILE A 394 19.09 -9.89 -3.26
CA ILE A 394 19.96 -10.86 -2.58
C ILE A 394 20.66 -11.76 -3.61
N GLN A 395 19.97 -12.21 -4.66
CA GLN A 395 20.58 -12.99 -5.73
C GLN A 395 21.58 -12.17 -6.56
N LYS A 396 21.31 -10.88 -6.85
CA LYS A 396 22.25 -10.00 -7.57
C LYS A 396 23.49 -9.65 -6.73
N GLN A 397 23.35 -9.45 -5.42
CA GLN A 397 24.48 -9.25 -4.51
C GLN A 397 25.29 -10.56 -4.29
N ALA A 398 24.62 -11.72 -4.24
CA ALA A 398 25.29 -13.02 -4.21
C ALA A 398 26.01 -13.35 -5.54
N ALA A 399 25.49 -12.91 -6.68
CA ALA A 399 26.10 -13.09 -8.00
C ALA A 399 27.38 -12.26 -8.18
N SER A 400 27.44 -11.04 -7.65
CA SER A 400 28.63 -10.19 -7.74
C SER A 400 29.75 -10.61 -6.77
N ALA A 401 29.39 -11.15 -5.59
CA ALA A 401 30.36 -11.74 -4.66
C ALA A 401 30.89 -13.13 -5.11
N SER A 402 30.09 -13.90 -5.85
CA SER A 402 30.44 -15.27 -6.27
C SER A 402 31.28 -15.34 -7.56
N ALA A 403 31.24 -14.33 -8.43
CA ALA A 403 32.05 -14.30 -9.67
C ALA A 403 33.57 -14.36 -9.42
N ALA A 404 34.05 -13.81 -8.30
CA ALA A 404 35.46 -13.88 -7.91
C ALA A 404 35.87 -15.24 -7.30
N GLN A 405 34.93 -15.99 -6.72
CA GLN A 405 35.19 -17.32 -6.13
C GLN A 405 34.99 -18.47 -7.13
N PHE A 406 34.10 -18.31 -8.11
CA PHE A 406 33.83 -19.34 -9.14
C PHE A 406 34.99 -19.55 -10.12
N ALA A 407 35.83 -18.54 -10.37
CA ALA A 407 36.99 -18.68 -11.25
C ALA A 407 38.08 -19.63 -10.70
N MET A 408 38.16 -19.80 -9.37
CA MET A 408 39.11 -20.73 -8.72
C MET A 408 38.54 -22.15 -8.57
N VAL A 409 37.24 -22.29 -8.32
CA VAL A 409 36.59 -23.60 -8.10
C VAL A 409 36.22 -24.30 -9.41
N GLY A 410 35.86 -23.53 -10.46
CA GLY A 410 35.53 -24.07 -11.78
C GLY A 410 36.68 -24.83 -12.45
N GLY A 411 37.93 -24.38 -12.26
CA GLY A 411 39.11 -25.07 -12.80
C GLY A 411 39.38 -26.44 -12.17
N LEU A 412 39.03 -26.62 -10.90
CA LEU A 412 39.21 -27.89 -10.16
C LEU A 412 38.07 -28.89 -10.45
N LEU A 413 36.85 -28.41 -10.69
CA LEU A 413 35.70 -29.25 -10.98
C LEU A 413 35.73 -29.83 -12.40
N SER A 414 36.23 -29.07 -13.40
CA SER A 414 36.41 -29.59 -14.77
C SER A 414 37.46 -30.70 -14.86
N LEU A 415 38.49 -30.69 -14.00
CA LEU A 415 39.49 -31.75 -13.90
C LEU A 415 38.93 -33.03 -13.24
N LEU A 416 38.00 -32.90 -12.29
CA LEU A 416 37.31 -34.04 -11.67
C LEU A 416 36.29 -34.69 -12.62
N ILE A 417 35.56 -33.89 -13.39
CA ILE A 417 34.56 -34.38 -14.37
C ILE A 417 35.26 -35.13 -15.53
N ALA A 418 36.42 -34.66 -15.97
CA ALA A 418 37.22 -35.36 -16.98
C ALA A 418 37.76 -36.72 -16.48
N ALA A 419 38.08 -36.84 -15.19
CA ALA A 419 38.55 -38.09 -14.58
C ALA A 419 37.42 -39.12 -14.39
N VAL A 420 36.19 -38.68 -14.15
CA VAL A 420 35.01 -39.56 -14.00
C VAL A 420 34.45 -39.98 -15.37
N ALA A 421 34.48 -39.10 -16.38
CA ALA A 421 34.01 -39.40 -17.72
C ALA A 421 34.85 -40.49 -18.44
N PHE A 422 36.14 -40.63 -18.12
CA PHE A 422 37.00 -41.66 -18.70
C PHE A 422 36.82 -43.05 -18.06
N GLY A 423 36.17 -43.13 -16.88
CA GLY A 423 35.99 -44.38 -16.11
C GLY A 423 34.67 -45.11 -16.36
N TRP A 424 33.72 -44.52 -17.08
CA TRP A 424 32.32 -44.98 -17.10
C TRP A 424 31.83 -45.45 -18.48
N SER A 425 32.71 -46.12 -19.22
CA SER A 425 32.35 -46.77 -20.49
C SER A 425 32.42 -48.30 -20.39
N PHE A 426 31.82 -48.93 -19.36
CA PHE A 426 31.48 -50.36 -19.44
C PHE A 426 30.29 -50.73 -18.54
N LEU A 427 29.25 -51.28 -19.20
CA LEU A 427 28.28 -52.30 -18.75
C LEU A 427 26.92 -51.91 -18.13
N VAL A 428 25.89 -52.51 -18.76
CA VAL A 428 24.53 -52.94 -18.33
C VAL A 428 23.33 -52.03 -18.68
N PRO A 429 22.34 -52.55 -19.46
CA PRO A 429 21.04 -51.90 -19.68
C PRO A 429 19.94 -52.45 -18.74
N GLY A 430 19.11 -51.57 -18.18
CA GLY A 430 17.83 -51.94 -17.56
C GLY A 430 17.32 -50.96 -16.50
N ARG A 431 16.21 -50.29 -16.83
CA ARG A 431 15.41 -49.34 -16.00
C ARG A 431 16.18 -48.16 -15.38
N LYS A 432 16.08 -47.00 -16.02
CA LYS A 432 16.48 -45.71 -15.43
C LYS A 432 15.53 -45.37 -14.28
N ARG A 433 16.08 -45.23 -13.07
CA ARG A 433 15.46 -44.45 -11.97
C ARG A 433 15.31 -42.99 -12.41
N PRO A 434 14.39 -42.21 -11.81
CA PRO A 434 14.37 -40.77 -11.98
C PRO A 434 15.78 -40.24 -11.71
N SER A 435 16.29 -39.40 -12.60
CA SER A 435 17.62 -38.82 -12.43
C SER A 435 17.67 -38.01 -11.13
N ASP A 436 18.75 -38.14 -10.36
CA ASP A 436 19.04 -37.41 -9.11
C ASP A 436 18.58 -35.93 -9.07
N PRO A 437 18.64 -35.14 -10.16
CA PRO A 437 18.22 -33.73 -10.13
C PRO A 437 16.72 -33.50 -9.82
N LEU A 438 15.83 -34.42 -10.23
CA LEU A 438 14.40 -34.28 -9.96
C LEU A 438 14.10 -34.49 -8.46
N MET A 439 14.80 -35.44 -7.83
CA MET A 439 14.66 -35.72 -6.40
C MET A 439 15.29 -34.64 -5.52
N GLU A 440 16.41 -34.06 -5.94
CA GLU A 440 16.99 -32.90 -5.26
C GLU A 440 16.09 -31.67 -5.35
N MET A 441 15.51 -31.39 -6.52
CA MET A 441 14.58 -30.28 -6.72
C MET A 441 13.30 -30.47 -5.89
N LEU A 442 12.72 -31.68 -5.88
CA LEU A 442 11.53 -31.97 -5.07
C LEU A 442 11.79 -31.90 -3.57
N THR A 443 12.96 -32.35 -3.12
CA THR A 443 13.39 -32.23 -1.71
C THR A 443 13.62 -30.77 -1.32
N TYR A 444 14.13 -29.94 -2.24
CA TYR A 444 14.28 -28.50 -2.04
C TYR A 444 12.91 -27.81 -1.91
N TYR A 445 11.98 -28.07 -2.83
CA TYR A 445 10.60 -27.55 -2.76
C TYR A 445 9.85 -28.02 -1.51
N ALA A 446 10.05 -29.28 -1.09
CA ALA A 446 9.44 -29.85 0.12
C ALA A 446 9.94 -29.20 1.41
N ARG A 447 11.19 -28.71 1.44
CA ARG A 447 11.75 -27.98 2.59
C ARG A 447 11.24 -26.54 2.67
N LEU A 448 11.00 -25.91 1.52
CA LEU A 448 10.49 -24.55 1.43
C LEU A 448 8.99 -24.47 1.73
N HIS A 449 8.20 -25.49 1.38
CA HIS A 449 6.74 -25.46 1.50
C HIS A 449 6.23 -26.61 2.39
N LYS A 450 6.04 -26.36 3.69
CA LYS A 450 5.30 -27.26 4.59
C LYS A 450 3.77 -27.19 4.33
N PRO A 451 2.99 -28.11 4.89
CA PRO A 451 2.40 -29.28 4.22
C PRO A 451 1.25 -28.99 3.22
N HIS A 452 1.03 -27.76 2.73
CA HIS A 452 -0.11 -27.44 1.85
C HIS A 452 0.24 -27.35 0.34
N GLY A 453 1.46 -27.73 -0.06
CA GLY A 453 1.97 -27.46 -1.42
C GLY A 453 1.89 -28.62 -2.44
N ARG A 454 1.46 -29.83 -2.06
CA ARG A 454 1.63 -31.02 -2.92
C ARG A 454 0.99 -30.88 -4.30
N ASP A 455 -0.27 -30.48 -4.36
CA ASP A 455 -1.01 -30.38 -5.62
C ASP A 455 -0.54 -29.20 -6.49
N ARG A 456 -0.10 -28.11 -5.85
CA ARG A 456 0.49 -26.96 -6.53
C ARG A 456 1.86 -27.30 -7.15
N ILE A 457 2.70 -28.06 -6.44
CA ILE A 457 3.98 -28.56 -6.98
C ILE A 457 3.72 -29.50 -8.16
N ALA A 458 2.74 -30.41 -8.04
CA ALA A 458 2.37 -31.29 -9.14
C ALA A 458 1.93 -30.50 -10.38
N HIS A 459 1.05 -29.52 -10.19
CA HIS A 459 0.53 -28.70 -11.29
C HIS A 459 1.64 -27.87 -11.96
N ALA A 460 2.54 -27.27 -11.19
CA ALA A 460 3.66 -26.51 -11.74
C ALA A 460 4.60 -27.39 -12.58
N LEU A 461 4.98 -28.58 -12.09
CA LEU A 461 5.88 -29.48 -12.80
C LEU A 461 5.26 -30.07 -14.07
N ILE A 462 3.96 -30.38 -14.03
CA ILE A 462 3.25 -30.94 -15.20
C ILE A 462 2.99 -29.84 -16.23
N ALA A 463 2.40 -28.71 -15.81
CA ALA A 463 1.91 -27.68 -16.72
C ALA A 463 3.04 -26.79 -17.26
N ARG A 464 4.04 -26.45 -16.43
CA ARG A 464 5.08 -25.50 -16.80
C ARG A 464 6.30 -26.19 -17.40
N ASP A 465 6.74 -27.27 -16.77
CA ASP A 465 8.03 -27.89 -17.09
C ASP A 465 7.88 -29.19 -17.90
N GLY A 466 6.63 -29.59 -18.21
CA GLY A 466 6.30 -30.66 -19.15
C GLY A 466 6.59 -32.08 -18.63
N TYR A 467 6.73 -32.26 -17.32
CA TYR A 467 6.95 -33.57 -16.74
C TYR A 467 5.71 -34.46 -16.84
N HIS A 468 5.92 -35.76 -17.05
CA HIS A 468 4.82 -36.72 -17.14
C HIS A 468 4.10 -36.85 -15.79
N PRO A 469 2.75 -36.73 -15.74
CA PRO A 469 1.99 -36.72 -14.48
C PRO A 469 2.28 -37.90 -13.55
N GLU A 470 2.39 -39.11 -14.11
CA GLU A 470 2.65 -40.32 -13.31
C GLU A 470 4.03 -40.27 -12.62
N ILE A 471 5.05 -39.72 -13.29
CA ILE A 471 6.41 -39.59 -12.73
C ILE A 471 6.42 -38.53 -11.62
N VAL A 472 5.71 -37.42 -11.83
CA VAL A 472 5.58 -36.36 -10.83
C VAL A 472 4.84 -36.86 -9.59
N HIS A 473 3.74 -37.59 -9.76
CA HIS A 473 2.97 -38.13 -8.64
C HIS A 473 3.73 -39.24 -7.88
N GLU A 474 4.46 -40.13 -8.57
CA GLU A 474 5.30 -41.14 -7.93
C GLU A 474 6.42 -40.50 -7.08
N ALA A 475 7.10 -39.48 -7.63
CA ALA A 475 8.14 -38.78 -6.90
C ALA A 475 7.58 -37.96 -5.71
N LEU A 476 6.39 -37.38 -5.85
CA LEU A 476 5.69 -36.72 -4.74
C LEU A 476 5.22 -37.71 -3.67
N ASP A 477 4.81 -38.92 -4.04
CA ASP A 477 4.47 -39.99 -3.10
C ASP A 477 5.69 -40.47 -2.30
N GLU A 478 6.87 -40.49 -2.92
CA GLU A 478 8.12 -40.85 -2.25
C GLU A 478 8.55 -39.78 -1.22
N VAL A 479 8.32 -38.50 -1.54
CA VAL A 479 8.75 -37.37 -0.68
C VAL A 479 7.71 -37.03 0.40
N PHE A 480 6.41 -37.06 0.07
CA PHE A 480 5.34 -36.60 0.95
C PHE A 480 4.44 -37.74 1.48
N GLY A 481 4.71 -38.99 1.09
CA GLY A 481 3.81 -40.13 1.33
C GLY A 481 2.64 -40.15 0.34
N PRO A 482 1.88 -41.26 0.21
CA PRO A 482 0.77 -41.36 -0.73
C PRO A 482 -0.32 -40.31 -0.47
N ALA A 483 -0.88 -39.72 -1.53
CA ALA A 483 -2.03 -38.82 -1.39
C ALA A 483 -3.18 -39.53 -0.66
N PRO A 484 -3.92 -38.86 0.25
CA PRO A 484 -5.09 -39.47 0.87
C PRO A 484 -6.10 -39.85 -0.21
N GLN A 485 -6.42 -41.15 -0.31
CA GLN A 485 -7.47 -41.60 -1.21
C GLN A 485 -8.78 -40.93 -0.79
N ARG A 486 -9.33 -40.07 -1.66
CA ARG A 486 -10.68 -39.55 -1.47
C ARG A 486 -11.63 -40.74 -1.41
N ARG A 487 -12.41 -40.85 -0.33
CA ARG A 487 -13.48 -41.85 -0.27
C ARG A 487 -14.44 -41.56 -1.42
N PRO A 488 -14.89 -42.59 -2.17
CA PRO A 488 -15.67 -42.41 -3.40
C PRO A 488 -17.12 -41.94 -3.19
N ASP A 489 -17.43 -41.30 -2.06
CA ASP A 489 -18.76 -40.75 -1.77
C ASP A 489 -18.58 -39.39 -1.07
N ASN A 490 -18.47 -38.32 -1.86
CA ASN A 490 -18.85 -36.94 -1.54
C ASN A 490 -18.72 -36.05 -2.79
#